data_AF-A0A0R2SWQ5-F1
#
_entry.id   AF-A0A0R2SWQ5-F1
#
_cell.length_a   1.000
_cell.length_b   1.000
_cell.length_c   1.000
_cell.angle_alpha   90.00
_cell.angle_beta   90.00
_cell.angle_gamma   90.00
#
_symmetry.space_group_name_H-M   'P 1'
#
loop_
_entity.id
_entity.type
_entity.pdbx_description
1 polymer ?
#
loop_
_entity_poly.entity_id
_entity_poly.type
_entity_poly.pdbx_seq_one_letter_code
_entity_poly.pdbx_strand_id
1 'polypeptide(L)' 'MNAKNFYIVASAPQDETLQVRISGPYLTRQAAQADLRAAIDEALDIDPTASRYEYKISKVESRKPGVIQHMAAHA' A
#
# COMPACT_ATOMS: atom_id res chain seq x y z
N MET A 1 -16.09 4.01 -12.95
CA MET A 1 -15.72 2.72 -12.32
C MET A 1 -14.60 2.97 -11.32
N ASN A 2 -14.80 2.65 -10.04
CA ASN A 2 -13.70 2.57 -9.07
C ASN A 2 -12.94 1.27 -9.37
N ALA A 3 -11.85 1.36 -10.15
CA ALA A 3 -10.99 0.21 -10.37
C ALA A 3 -10.31 -0.14 -9.03
N LYS A 4 -10.55 -1.35 -8.54
CA LYS A 4 -9.85 -1.90 -7.37
C LYS A 4 -8.50 -2.45 -7.85
N ASN A 5 -7.41 -1.85 -7.42
CA ASN A 5 -6.06 -2.25 -7.80
C ASN A 5 -5.41 -3.03 -6.65
N PHE A 6 -4.44 -3.87 -6.98
CA PHE A 6 -3.58 -4.51 -6.00
C PHE A 6 -2.35 -3.64 -5.74
N TYR A 7 -1.90 -3.62 -4.49
CA TYR A 7 -0.69 -2.93 -4.05
C TYR A 7 0.11 -3.86 -3.15
N ILE A 8 1.43 -3.70 -3.17
CA ILE A 8 2.30 -4.27 -2.14
C ILE A 8 2.34 -3.24 -1.01
N VAL A 9 1.98 -3.68 0.18
CA VAL A 9 1.83 -2.83 1.38
C VAL A 9 2.74 -3.35 2.47
N ALA A 10 3.53 -2.46 3.06
CA ALA A 10 4.29 -2.69 4.28
C ALA A 10 3.48 -2.21 5.48
N SER A 11 3.36 -3.05 6.51
CA SER A 11 2.67 -2.74 7.77
C SER A 11 3.66 -2.83 8.92
N ALA A 12 3.67 -1.83 9.81
CA ALA A 12 4.53 -1.90 10.98
C ALA A 12 4.03 -2.99 11.94
N PRO A 13 4.89 -3.86 12.50
CA PRO A 13 4.46 -4.92 13.41
C PRO A 13 3.92 -4.37 14.74
N GLN A 14 4.26 -3.12 15.08
CA GLN A 14 3.80 -2.44 16.29
C GLN A 14 2.49 -1.67 16.07
N ASP A 15 2.13 -1.42 14.82
CA ASP A 15 0.93 -0.66 14.47
C ASP A 15 0.46 -1.03 13.05
N GLU A 16 -0.51 -1.93 12.98
CA GLU A 16 -1.10 -2.39 11.71
C GLU A 16 -1.93 -1.31 11.00
N THR A 17 -2.20 -0.18 11.66
CA THR A 17 -2.88 0.97 11.04
C THR A 17 -1.91 1.79 10.19
N LEU A 18 -0.61 1.73 10.50
CA LEU A 18 0.46 2.34 9.70
C LEU A 18 0.82 1.44 8.53
N GLN A 19 0.06 1.60 7.44
CA GLN A 19 0.25 0.90 6.18
C GLN A 19 0.81 1.83 5.10
N VAL A 20 1.94 1.46 4.53
CA VAL A 20 2.58 2.18 3.43
C VAL A 20 2.51 1.35 2.16
N ARG A 21 2.03 1.97 1.07
CA ARG A 21 2.02 1.35 -0.26
C ARG A 21 3.40 1.52 -0.86
N ILE A 22 4.16 0.44 -0.94
CA ILE A 22 5.53 0.48 -1.47
C ILE A 22 5.58 0.22 -2.98
N SER A 23 4.57 -0.44 -3.55
CA SER A 23 4.48 -0.63 -5.00
C SER A 23 3.04 -0.86 -5.50
N GLY A 24 2.81 -0.63 -6.80
CA GLY A 24 1.53 -0.68 -7.52
C GLY A 24 1.14 0.68 -8.12
N PRO A 25 -0.02 0.79 -8.80
CA PRO A 25 -1.12 -0.19 -8.87
C PRO A 25 -0.88 -1.35 -9.83
N TYR A 26 -1.26 -2.55 -9.38
CA TYR A 26 -1.33 -3.75 -10.19
C TYR A 26 -2.78 -4.12 -10.54
N LEU A 27 -3.01 -4.56 -11.78
CA LEU A 27 -4.34 -5.00 -12.23
C LEU A 27 -4.71 -6.39 -11.68
N THR A 28 -3.71 -7.25 -11.47
CA THR A 28 -3.90 -8.63 -10.99
C THR A 28 -3.04 -8.90 -9.76
N ARG A 29 -3.46 -9.83 -8.91
CA ARG A 29 -2.64 -10.31 -7.78
C ARG A 29 -1.34 -10.96 -8.27
N GLN A 30 -1.38 -11.65 -9.40
CA GLN A 30 -0.21 -12.33 -9.96
C GLN A 30 0.89 -11.33 -10.37
N ALA A 31 0.52 -10.19 -10.97
CA ALA A 31 1.48 -9.13 -11.28
C ALA A 31 2.14 -8.58 -10.01
N ALA A 32 1.34 -8.33 -8.96
CA ALA A 32 1.87 -7.91 -7.66
C ALA A 32 2.76 -8.99 -6.99
N GLN A 33 2.48 -10.28 -7.19
CA GLN A 33 3.31 -11.37 -6.66
C GLN A 33 4.66 -11.49 -7.39
N ALA A 34 4.67 -11.26 -8.70
CA ALA A 34 5.90 -11.27 -9.51
C ALA A 34 6.89 -10.19 -9.03
N ASP A 35 6.38 -9.02 -8.66
CA ASP A 35 7.20 -7.89 -8.21
C ASP A 35 7.44 -7.87 -6.69
N LEU A 36 6.79 -8.74 -5.92
CA LEU A 36 6.84 -8.68 -4.45
C LEU A 36 8.26 -8.72 -3.92
N ARG A 37 9.09 -9.63 -4.46
CA ARG A 37 10.47 -9.78 -4.00
C ARG A 37 11.31 -8.55 -4.31
N ALA A 38 11.22 -8.04 -5.54
CA ALA A 38 11.95 -6.86 -5.97
C ALA A 38 11.55 -5.62 -5.14
N ALA A 39 10.26 -5.41 -4.89
CA ALA A 39 9.79 -4.30 -4.07
C ALA A 39 10.27 -4.38 -2.61
N ILE A 40 10.42 -5.57 -2.05
CA ILE A 40 11.00 -5.77 -0.71
C ILE A 40 12.50 -5.48 -0.73
N ASP A 41 13.23 -6.00 -1.72
CA ASP A 41 14.67 -5.79 -1.84
C ASP A 41 14.99 -4.30 -2.03
N GLU A 42 14.23 -3.57 -2.84
CA GLU A 42 14.35 -2.11 -2.98
C GLU A 42 14.05 -1.36 -1.68
N ALA A 43 13.03 -1.77 -0.93
CA ALA A 43 12.72 -1.16 0.37
C ALA A 43 13.86 -1.37 1.38
N LEU A 44 14.49 -2.54 1.37
CA LEU A 44 15.63 -2.89 2.23
C LEU A 44 16.91 -2.14 1.85
N ASP A 45 17.13 -1.91 0.56
CA ASP A 45 18.27 -1.13 0.05
C ASP A 45 18.18 0.33 0.49
N ILE A 46 16.97 0.90 0.50
CA ILE A 46 16.71 2.28 0.95
C ILE A 46 16.75 2.39 2.48
N ASP A 47 16.06 1.47 3.17
CA ASP A 47 15.96 1.46 4.63
C ASP A 47 16.11 0.02 5.16
N PRO A 48 17.25 -0.33 5.77
CA PRO A 48 17.47 -1.66 6.35
C PRO A 48 16.44 -2.03 7.42
N THR A 49 15.80 -1.04 8.07
CA THR A 49 14.75 -1.28 9.06
C THR A 49 13.44 -1.76 8.42
N ALA A 50 13.30 -1.65 7.10
CA ALA A 50 12.20 -2.20 6.31
C ALA A 50 12.04 -3.71 6.52
N SER A 51 13.13 -4.42 6.87
CA SER A 51 13.13 -5.85 7.25
C SER A 51 12.19 -6.20 8.40
N ARG A 52 11.81 -5.21 9.22
CA ARG A 52 10.92 -5.40 10.38
C ARG A 52 9.45 -5.31 10.02
N TYR A 53 9.11 -4.87 8.82
CA TYR A 53 7.74 -4.68 8.39
C TYR A 53 7.15 -5.97 7.82
N GLU A 54 5.83 -6.12 7.95
CA GLU A 54 5.10 -7.18 7.28
C GLU A 54 4.65 -6.71 5.90
N TYR A 55 5.00 -7.49 4.87
CA TYR A 55 4.67 -7.19 3.48
C TYR A 55 3.51 -8.05 3.00
N LYS A 56 2.44 -7.40 2.51
CA LYS A 56 1.25 -8.08 2.00
C LYS A 56 0.73 -7.44 0.72
N ILE A 57 0.12 -8.26 -0.14
CA ILE A 57 -0.58 -7.77 -1.32
C ILE A 57 -2.03 -7.47 -0.94
N SER A 58 -2.39 -6.18 -0.95
CA SER A 58 -3.72 -5.71 -0.58
C SER A 58 -4.47 -5.13 -1.77
N LYS A 59 -5.75 -5.48 -1.91
CA LYS A 59 -6.63 -4.92 -2.93
C LYS A 59 -7.28 -3.64 -2.37
N VAL A 60 -6.75 -2.49 -2.76
CA VAL A 60 -7.20 -1.20 -2.24
C VAL A 60 -8.06 -0.52 -3.31
N GLU A 61 -9.18 0.05 -2.88
CA GLU A 61 -9.98 0.89 -3.76
C GLU A 61 -9.15 2.09 -4.18
N SER A 62 -9.00 2.30 -5.49
CA SER A 62 -8.44 3.54 -5.99
C SER A 62 -9.48 4.63 -5.74
N ARG A 63 -9.48 5.20 -4.52
CA ARG A 63 -10.24 6.43 -4.25
C ARG A 63 -9.64 7.47 -5.18
N LYS A 64 -10.44 7.95 -6.15
CA LYS A 64 -10.09 9.16 -6.91
C LYS A 64 -9.68 10.23 -5.88
N PRO A 65 -8.48 10.82 -5.97
CA PRO A 65 -8.21 12.04 -5.24
C PRO A 65 -9.21 13.07 -5.75
N GLY A 66 -10.19 13.43 -4.93
CA GLY A 66 -11.31 14.25 -5.38
C GLY A 66 -12.49 14.41 -4.43
N VAL A 67 -12.53 13.69 -3.30
CA VAL A 67 -13.50 14.03 -2.24
C VAL A 67 -12.77 14.13 -0.91
N ILE A 68 -12.13 15.28 -0.69
CA ILE A 68 -11.98 15.79 0.67
C ILE A 68 -13.41 16.17 1.08
N GLN A 69 -14.10 15.30 1.82
CA GLN A 69 -15.28 15.75 2.55
C GLN A 69 -14.74 16.63 3.68
N HIS A 70 -14.67 17.94 3.45
CA HIS A 70 -14.71 18.88 4.55
C HIS A 70 -16.04 18.61 5.26
N MET A 71 -16.01 17.80 6.32
CA MET A 71 -16.99 17.94 7.37
C MET A 71 -16.67 19.28 8.03
N ALA A 72 -17.23 20.35 7.46
CA ALA A 72 -17.42 21.58 8.19
C ALA A 72 -18.26 21.21 9.41
N ALA A 73 -17.64 21.30 10.59
CA ALA A 73 -18.39 21.38 11.83
C ALA A 73 -19.35 22.56 11.68
N HIS A 74 -20.65 22.25 11.61
CA HIS A 74 -21.68 23.27 11.80
C HIS A 74 -22.19 23.14 13.24
N ALA A 75 -22.32 24.33 13.83
CA ALA A 75 -22.52 24.70 15.24
C ALA A 75 -23.49 23.86 16.06
#